data_AF-A0A933ZUR5-F1
#
_entry.id   AF-A0A933ZUR5-F1
#
_cell.length_a   1.000
_cell.length_b   1.000
_cell.length_c   1.000
_cell.angle_alpha   90.00
_cell.angle_beta   90.00
_cell.angle_gamma   90.00
#
_symmetry.space_group_name_H-M   'P 1'
#
loop_
_entity.id
_entity.type
_entity.pdbx_description
1 polymer ?
#
loop_
_entity_poly.entity_id
_entity_poly.type
_entity_poly.pdbx_seq_one_letter_code
_entity_poly.pdbx_strand_id
1 'polypeptide(L)'
;MRVSRPTKATAAGSAYLALRAKARREHRPTDELLQLYVLEGFLGRLASSRHASKLVLKGGVLLAAYDVRRPTRDVDLQGRRVANDRTKVLRLIKDVAAIEMPDGLTFATDAAMAETIRDGEEEACGMSRSQASARLEVGCDGMGDLVFLDRKRAARGGVLPQEGQQTPGSDASMTKSNGFEYVNRKGLRYFLCETKTKTGKPRYVFSREPTGTPVATIPGGYEVAESVNGVVSLRKAGSCQIREEEIAVVKSALAKHPRLRRCKVDARKRELVVYEAHVEGLKQLARVFPGRERALERVADNAPLMPVLRFLLDDDKERMFVIERMVYRGSGGWHGLDGGPLEELAERYVRHIGRESFFELT
;
A
#
# COMPACT_ATOMS: atom_id res chain seq x y z
N MET A 1 -5.27 3.49 37.94
CA MET A 1 -6.75 3.53 37.82
C MET A 1 -7.25 2.08 37.91
N ARG A 2 -8.21 1.74 38.79
CA ARG A 2 -8.73 0.35 38.89
C ARG A 2 -9.52 0.01 37.63
N VAL A 3 -9.09 -1.01 36.89
CA VAL A 3 -9.84 -1.54 35.74
C VAL A 3 -11.16 -2.12 36.25
N SER A 4 -12.28 -1.47 35.94
CA SER A 4 -13.62 -1.95 36.27
C SER A 4 -13.94 -3.21 35.44
N ARG A 5 -14.74 -4.14 35.99
CA ARG A 5 -15.14 -5.33 35.22
C ARG A 5 -15.94 -4.91 33.98
N PRO A 6 -15.65 -5.48 32.79
CA PRO A 6 -16.41 -5.16 31.58
C PRO A 6 -17.86 -5.63 31.72
N THR A 7 -18.82 -4.73 31.48
CA THR A 7 -20.26 -4.98 31.58
C THR A 7 -20.95 -4.70 30.24
N LYS A 8 -22.15 -5.27 30.02
CA LYS A 8 -22.95 -4.96 28.83
C LYS A 8 -23.54 -3.54 28.83
N ALA A 9 -23.37 -2.78 29.91
CA ALA A 9 -23.91 -1.43 30.05
C ALA A 9 -23.12 -0.37 29.25
N THR A 10 -21.88 -0.68 28.83
CA THR A 10 -21.06 0.19 27.99
C THR A 10 -20.81 -0.46 26.63
N ALA A 11 -20.62 0.36 25.58
CA ALA A 11 -20.25 -0.15 24.26
C ALA A 11 -18.94 -0.96 24.31
N ALA A 12 -17.96 -0.50 25.08
CA ALA A 12 -16.69 -1.18 25.31
C ALA A 12 -16.90 -2.55 25.95
N GLY A 13 -17.61 -2.62 27.09
CA GLY A 13 -17.81 -3.89 27.79
C GLY A 13 -18.70 -4.86 27.01
N SER A 14 -19.68 -4.37 26.27
CA SER A 14 -20.47 -5.17 25.33
C SER A 14 -19.59 -5.79 24.22
N ALA A 15 -18.74 -4.98 23.57
CA ALA A 15 -17.81 -5.44 22.54
C ALA A 15 -16.82 -6.47 23.10
N TYR A 16 -16.26 -6.25 24.29
CA TYR A 16 -15.34 -7.19 24.95
C TYR A 16 -15.99 -8.56 25.17
N LEU A 17 -17.19 -8.57 25.74
CA LEU A 17 -17.89 -9.81 26.08
C LEU A 17 -18.27 -10.58 24.81
N ALA A 18 -18.68 -9.87 23.75
CA ALA A 18 -18.96 -10.47 22.45
C ALA A 18 -17.69 -11.09 21.83
N LEU A 19 -16.57 -10.38 21.89
CA LEU A 19 -15.27 -10.83 21.38
C LEU A 19 -14.74 -12.05 22.12
N ARG A 20 -14.81 -12.03 23.45
CA ARG A 20 -14.44 -13.17 24.28
C ARG A 20 -15.31 -14.39 24.01
N ALA A 21 -16.62 -14.20 23.80
CA ALA A 21 -17.52 -15.29 23.43
C ALA A 21 -17.21 -15.84 22.03
N LYS A 22 -16.87 -14.98 21.06
CA LYS A 22 -16.46 -15.39 19.71
C LYS A 22 -15.15 -16.16 19.72
N ALA A 23 -14.12 -15.66 20.40
CA ALA A 23 -12.83 -16.32 20.57
C ALA A 23 -12.97 -17.74 21.11
N ARG A 24 -13.86 -17.93 22.11
CA ARG A 24 -14.17 -19.26 22.67
C ARG A 24 -14.82 -20.20 21.66
N ARG A 25 -15.77 -19.72 20.85
CA ARG A 25 -16.44 -20.54 19.82
C ARG A 25 -15.51 -20.92 18.67
N GLU A 26 -14.60 -20.02 18.29
CA GLU A 26 -13.65 -20.24 17.19
C GLU A 26 -12.35 -20.91 17.63
N HIS A 27 -12.19 -21.25 18.92
CA HIS A 27 -10.95 -21.76 19.50
C HIS A 27 -9.72 -20.87 19.24
N ARG A 28 -9.92 -19.54 19.24
CA ARG A 28 -8.88 -18.53 19.01
C ARG A 28 -8.51 -17.79 20.29
N PRO A 29 -7.27 -17.28 20.41
CA PRO A 29 -6.90 -16.36 21.48
C PRO A 29 -7.80 -15.11 21.51
N THR A 30 -8.27 -14.72 22.70
CA THR A 30 -9.12 -13.51 22.84
C THR A 30 -8.35 -12.23 22.46
N ASP A 31 -7.07 -12.16 22.83
CA ASP A 31 -6.18 -11.03 22.52
C ASP A 31 -6.05 -10.78 21.02
N GLU A 32 -6.09 -11.84 20.21
CA GLU A 32 -6.03 -11.74 18.75
C GLU A 32 -7.26 -11.01 18.19
N LEU A 33 -8.46 -11.42 18.62
CA LEU A 33 -9.68 -10.76 18.16
C LEU A 33 -9.82 -9.33 18.69
N LEU A 34 -9.31 -9.05 19.89
CA LEU A 34 -9.24 -7.68 20.43
C LEU A 34 -8.32 -6.78 19.60
N GLN A 35 -7.16 -7.30 19.18
CA GLN A 35 -6.25 -6.55 18.31
C GLN A 35 -6.87 -6.25 16.93
N LEU A 36 -7.55 -7.23 16.33
CA LEU A 36 -8.28 -7.03 15.07
C LEU A 36 -9.41 -6.00 15.23
N TYR A 37 -10.11 -5.99 16.36
CA TYR A 37 -11.16 -5.02 16.67
C TYR A 37 -10.63 -3.59 16.74
N VAL A 38 -9.53 -3.39 17.47
CA VAL A 38 -8.87 -2.09 17.59
C VAL A 38 -8.41 -1.59 16.23
N LEU A 39 -7.80 -2.46 15.43
CA LEU A 39 -7.36 -2.16 14.08
C LEU A 39 -8.52 -1.74 13.18
N GLU A 40 -9.59 -2.52 13.16
CA GLU A 40 -10.78 -2.19 12.39
C GLU A 40 -11.38 -0.84 12.84
N GLY A 41 -11.44 -0.58 14.15
CA GLY A 41 -11.90 0.70 14.68
C GLY A 41 -11.05 1.88 14.25
N PHE A 42 -9.72 1.71 14.15
CA PHE A 42 -8.84 2.71 13.60
C PHE A 42 -9.07 2.91 12.09
N LEU A 43 -9.25 1.84 11.32
CA LEU A 43 -9.54 1.91 9.88
C LEU A 43 -10.90 2.55 9.60
N GLY A 44 -11.90 2.31 10.44
CA GLY A 44 -13.21 2.94 10.38
C GLY A 44 -13.13 4.47 10.57
N ARG A 45 -12.33 4.90 11.56
CA ARG A 45 -12.00 6.32 11.75
C ARG A 45 -11.25 6.89 10.55
N LEU A 46 -10.25 6.18 10.02
CA LEU A 46 -9.46 6.60 8.85
C LEU A 46 -10.37 6.81 7.63
N ALA A 47 -11.27 5.86 7.35
CA ALA A 47 -12.22 5.91 6.23
C ALA A 47 -13.23 7.07 6.33
N SER A 48 -13.53 7.50 7.55
CA SER A 48 -14.43 8.62 7.84
C SER A 48 -13.69 9.96 7.95
N SER A 49 -12.36 9.93 7.96
CA SER A 49 -11.53 11.12 8.08
C SER A 49 -11.28 11.80 6.73
N ARG A 50 -10.91 13.08 6.77
CA ARG A 50 -10.32 13.81 5.62
C ARG A 50 -9.02 13.20 5.08
N HIS A 51 -8.45 12.23 5.79
CA HIS A 51 -7.18 11.57 5.46
C HIS A 51 -7.36 10.20 4.81
N ALA A 52 -8.59 9.77 4.52
CA ALA A 52 -8.90 8.46 3.94
C ALA A 52 -8.09 8.13 2.67
N SER A 53 -7.82 9.14 1.82
CA SER A 53 -7.03 9.00 0.59
C SER A 53 -5.52 9.21 0.77
N LYS A 54 -5.08 9.56 1.99
CA LYS A 54 -3.69 9.89 2.33
C LYS A 54 -2.91 8.73 2.92
N LEU A 55 -3.57 7.69 3.43
CA LEU A 55 -2.94 6.48 3.95
C LEU A 55 -3.42 5.23 3.20
N VAL A 56 -2.53 4.26 3.07
CA VAL A 56 -2.77 2.99 2.36
C VAL A 56 -2.33 1.83 3.23
N LEU A 57 -3.21 0.87 3.48
CA LEU A 57 -2.84 -0.33 4.21
C LEU A 57 -1.85 -1.20 3.42
N LYS A 58 -0.84 -1.71 4.12
CA LYS A 58 0.20 -2.62 3.66
C LYS A 58 0.45 -3.70 4.71
N GLY A 59 1.36 -4.63 4.42
CA GLY A 59 1.95 -5.49 5.42
C GLY A 59 1.17 -6.77 5.71
N GLY A 60 1.49 -7.40 6.85
CA GLY A 60 1.00 -8.72 7.22
C GLY A 60 -0.51 -8.80 7.48
N VAL A 61 -1.14 -7.71 7.89
CA VAL A 61 -2.61 -7.60 8.01
C VAL A 61 -3.28 -7.83 6.65
N LEU A 62 -2.66 -7.35 5.57
CA LEU A 62 -3.11 -7.58 4.20
C LEU A 62 -2.99 -9.06 3.80
N LEU A 63 -2.01 -9.77 4.38
CA LEU A 63 -1.63 -11.16 4.09
C LEU A 63 -2.30 -12.19 5.03
N ALA A 64 -2.89 -11.76 6.14
CA ALA A 64 -3.67 -12.60 7.05
C ALA A 64 -4.81 -13.34 6.30
N ALA A 65 -5.28 -12.72 5.21
CA ALA A 65 -6.12 -13.26 4.14
C ALA A 65 -5.91 -14.74 3.77
N TYR A 66 -4.65 -15.20 3.82
CA TYR A 66 -4.26 -16.49 3.27
C TYR A 66 -3.98 -17.57 4.31
N ASP A 67 -4.30 -17.37 5.60
CA ASP A 67 -4.04 -18.35 6.67
C ASP A 67 -2.55 -18.78 6.80
N VAL A 68 -1.64 -18.06 6.15
CA VAL A 68 -0.24 -18.49 5.95
C VAL A 68 0.75 -17.77 6.88
N ARG A 69 0.30 -16.87 7.77
CA ARG A 69 1.18 -16.25 8.76
C ARG A 69 0.52 -16.05 10.12
N ARG A 70 1.37 -16.05 11.16
CA ARG A 70 1.05 -15.61 12.52
C ARG A 70 0.27 -14.28 12.47
N PRO A 71 -0.72 -14.06 13.37
CA PRO A 71 -1.38 -12.76 13.50
C PRO A 71 -0.32 -11.67 13.60
N THR A 72 -0.25 -10.78 12.61
CA THR A 72 0.68 -9.65 12.67
C THR A 72 0.08 -8.59 13.56
N ARG A 73 0.75 -8.32 14.68
CA ARG A 73 0.44 -7.22 15.61
C ARG A 73 0.70 -5.83 15.00
N ASP A 74 1.34 -5.82 13.83
CA ASP A 74 1.80 -4.61 13.15
C ASP A 74 0.86 -4.21 12.01
N VAL A 75 0.64 -2.90 11.90
CA VAL A 75 -0.17 -2.30 10.84
C VAL A 75 0.73 -1.39 10.04
N ASP A 76 1.09 -1.82 8.85
CA ASP A 76 1.89 -1.02 7.94
C ASP A 76 0.95 -0.09 7.16
N LEU A 77 1.09 1.22 7.33
CA LEU A 77 0.40 2.22 6.52
C LEU A 77 1.42 2.98 5.66
N GLN A 78 1.14 3.14 4.38
CA GLN A 78 1.92 4.01 3.50
C GLN A 78 1.21 5.35 3.27
N GLY A 79 1.91 6.44 3.54
CA GLY A 79 1.48 7.79 3.16
C GLY A 79 1.47 7.99 1.65
N ARG A 80 0.33 8.38 1.07
CA ARG A 80 0.19 8.72 -0.35
C ARG A 80 0.33 10.21 -0.64
N ARG A 81 0.12 11.11 0.33
CA ARG A 81 0.20 12.58 0.15
C ARG A 81 0.67 13.32 1.40
N VAL A 82 1.50 12.64 2.17
CA VAL A 82 2.04 13.14 3.43
C VAL A 82 3.54 13.26 3.18
N ALA A 83 4.10 14.45 3.37
CA ALA A 83 5.55 14.59 3.43
C ALA A 83 6.06 13.65 4.52
N ASN A 84 7.21 13.01 4.34
CA ASN A 84 7.70 12.00 5.26
C ASN A 84 8.31 12.62 6.53
N ASP A 85 7.49 13.40 7.20
CA ASP A 85 7.80 14.20 8.36
C ASP A 85 7.09 13.58 9.56
N ARG A 86 7.87 13.22 10.56
CA ARG A 86 7.42 12.57 11.78
C ARG A 86 6.28 13.32 12.47
N THR A 87 6.37 14.65 12.52
CA THR A 87 5.38 15.51 13.17
C THR A 87 4.07 15.53 12.37
N LYS A 88 4.14 15.61 11.04
CA LYS A 88 2.96 15.56 10.16
C LYS A 88 2.28 14.19 10.20
N VAL A 89 3.05 13.11 10.23
CA VAL A 89 2.52 11.74 10.38
C VAL A 89 1.84 11.59 11.74
N LEU A 90 2.50 11.99 12.83
CA LEU A 90 1.91 11.91 14.17
C LEU A 90 0.61 12.71 14.27
N ARG A 91 0.59 13.95 13.75
CA ARG A 91 -0.61 14.78 13.71
C ARG A 91 -1.75 14.12 12.94
N LEU A 92 -1.45 13.55 11.78
CA LEU A 92 -2.45 12.84 10.97
C LEU A 92 -3.03 11.66 11.74
N ILE A 93 -2.17 10.86 12.38
CA ILE A 93 -2.61 9.70 13.17
C ILE A 93 -3.46 10.14 14.36
N LYS A 94 -3.08 11.21 15.07
CA LYS A 94 -3.89 11.80 16.14
C LYS A 94 -5.24 12.31 15.62
N ASP A 95 -5.26 13.02 14.48
CA ASP A 95 -6.51 13.51 13.87
C ASP A 95 -7.49 12.37 13.55
N VAL A 96 -6.98 11.21 13.10
CA VAL A 96 -7.78 10.02 12.83
C VAL A 96 -8.26 9.37 14.14
N ALA A 97 -7.35 9.16 15.08
CA ALA A 97 -7.62 8.53 16.36
C ALA A 97 -8.65 9.29 17.21
N ALA A 98 -8.68 10.62 17.10
CA ALA A 98 -9.60 11.51 17.82
C ALA A 98 -11.06 11.47 17.29
N ILE A 99 -11.34 10.80 16.17
CA ILE A 99 -12.71 10.69 15.66
C ILE A 99 -13.50 9.78 16.61
N GLU A 100 -14.54 10.32 17.24
CA GLU A 100 -15.43 9.55 18.08
C GLU A 100 -16.30 8.59 17.24
N MET A 101 -16.37 7.33 17.66
CA MET A 101 -17.27 6.33 17.09
C MET A 101 -17.92 5.54 18.22
N PRO A 102 -19.17 5.06 18.04
CA PRO A 102 -19.90 4.30 19.06
C PRO A 102 -19.42 2.83 19.12
N ASP A 103 -18.11 2.62 19.20
CA ASP A 103 -17.46 1.31 19.20
C ASP A 103 -16.77 0.97 20.51
N GLY A 104 -16.82 1.89 21.48
CA GLY A 104 -16.20 1.70 22.79
C GLY A 104 -14.68 1.68 22.77
N LEU A 105 -14.04 2.14 21.68
CA LEU A 105 -12.59 2.32 21.60
C LEU A 105 -12.23 3.77 21.90
N THR A 106 -11.27 3.97 22.81
CA THR A 106 -10.68 5.27 23.09
C THR A 106 -9.18 5.22 22.80
N PHE A 107 -8.72 6.02 21.85
CA PHE A 107 -7.29 6.08 21.53
C PHE A 107 -6.63 7.18 22.38
N ALA A 108 -5.59 6.84 23.13
CA ALA A 108 -4.84 7.79 23.94
C ALA A 108 -3.91 8.63 23.03
N THR A 109 -4.46 9.68 22.44
CA THR A 109 -3.74 10.56 21.50
C THR A 109 -2.61 11.33 22.15
N ASP A 110 -2.69 11.58 23.46
CA ASP A 110 -1.70 12.37 24.20
C ASP A 110 -0.42 11.57 24.46
N ALA A 111 -0.55 10.26 24.66
CA ALA A 111 0.57 9.33 24.81
C ALA A 111 1.16 8.88 23.46
N ALA A 112 0.57 9.27 22.33
CA ALA A 112 1.01 8.80 21.02
C ALA A 112 2.39 9.35 20.64
N MET A 113 3.28 8.45 20.23
CA MET A 113 4.65 8.76 19.83
C MET A 113 4.89 8.34 18.38
N ALA A 114 5.78 9.03 17.68
CA ALA A 114 6.22 8.62 16.35
C ALA A 114 7.74 8.44 16.34
N GLU A 115 8.19 7.40 15.64
CA GLU A 115 9.59 7.02 15.53
C GLU A 115 9.96 6.80 14.05
N THR A 116 11.22 7.09 13.71
CA THR A 116 11.77 6.79 12.39
C THR A 116 12.33 5.37 12.42
N ILE A 117 11.86 4.49 11.54
CA ILE A 117 12.24 3.07 11.57
C ILE A 117 13.57 2.83 10.81
N ARG A 118 13.89 3.64 9.78
CA ARG A 118 15.15 3.57 9.00
C ARG A 118 15.47 4.91 8.32
N ASP A 119 16.73 5.33 8.43
CA ASP A 119 17.47 6.06 7.39
C ASP A 119 18.47 5.08 6.79
N GLY A 120 18.14 4.49 5.64
CA GLY A 120 18.99 3.49 5.00
C GLY A 120 18.96 3.65 3.50
N GLU A 121 20.12 3.91 2.91
CA GLU A 121 20.39 3.93 1.47
C GLU A 121 20.32 2.51 0.88
N GLU A 122 19.17 1.83 0.96
CA GLU A 122 18.95 0.61 0.17
C GLU A 122 18.35 1.01 -1.18
N GLU A 123 19.22 1.16 -2.18
CA GLU A 123 18.86 1.29 -3.59
C GLU A 123 18.25 0.00 -4.13
N ALA A 124 16.93 -0.14 -3.97
CA ALA A 124 16.13 -0.90 -4.91
C ALA A 124 15.19 0.07 -5.63
N CYS A 125 15.61 0.49 -6.83
CA CYS A 125 14.91 1.45 -7.70
C CYS A 125 14.95 2.92 -7.22
N GLY A 126 16.13 3.46 -6.88
CA GLY A 126 16.40 4.92 -6.86
C GLY A 126 15.48 5.81 -6.01
N MET A 127 14.81 5.27 -4.99
CA MET A 127 14.05 6.04 -4.00
C MET A 127 14.58 5.69 -2.61
N SER A 128 15.12 6.67 -1.90
CA SER A 128 15.33 6.56 -0.46
C SER A 128 13.97 6.26 0.19
N ARG A 129 13.89 5.17 0.97
CA ARG A 129 12.67 4.78 1.68
C ARG A 129 12.85 5.09 3.16
N SER A 130 12.59 6.33 3.55
CA SER A 130 12.28 6.60 4.96
C SER A 130 10.87 6.06 5.27
N GLN A 131 10.70 5.38 6.41
CA GLN A 131 9.40 4.94 6.90
C GLN A 131 9.24 5.42 8.34
N ALA A 132 8.18 6.19 8.60
CA ALA A 132 7.79 6.59 9.95
C ALA A 132 6.72 5.64 10.50
N SER A 133 6.88 5.19 11.75
CA SER A 133 5.83 4.53 12.53
C SER A 133 5.26 5.49 13.57
N ALA A 134 4.00 5.27 13.94
CA ALA A 134 3.38 5.93 15.08
C ALA A 134 2.81 4.86 16.02
N ARG A 135 3.16 4.95 17.30
CA ARG A 135 2.63 4.09 18.37
C ARG A 135 1.44 4.79 19.02
N LEU A 136 0.35 4.05 19.18
CA LEU A 136 -0.86 4.51 19.86
C LEU A 136 -1.17 3.55 21.00
N GLU A 137 -1.37 4.10 22.19
CA GLU A 137 -1.99 3.35 23.27
C GLU A 137 -3.51 3.45 23.12
N VAL A 138 -4.19 2.33 23.26
CA VAL A 138 -5.65 2.25 23.12
C VAL A 138 -6.22 1.81 24.44
N GLY A 139 -6.99 2.70 25.05
CA GLY A 139 -7.79 2.38 26.22
C GLY A 139 -9.18 1.92 25.78
N CYS A 140 -9.64 0.84 26.38
CA CYS A 140 -11.06 0.48 26.36
C CYS A 140 -11.53 0.44 27.81
N ASP A 141 -12.57 1.20 28.13
CA ASP A 141 -13.15 1.21 29.48
C ASP A 141 -13.47 -0.22 29.92
N GLY A 142 -12.70 -0.72 30.91
CA GLY A 142 -12.84 -2.06 31.48
C GLY A 142 -12.10 -3.20 30.77
N MET A 143 -11.27 -2.95 29.74
CA MET A 143 -10.42 -3.99 29.12
C MET A 143 -8.91 -3.87 29.43
N GLY A 144 -8.46 -2.75 30.02
CA GLY A 144 -7.04 -2.44 30.17
C GLY A 144 -6.44 -1.82 28.91
N ASP A 145 -5.16 -1.43 28.97
CA ASP A 145 -4.47 -0.75 27.88
C ASP A 145 -4.02 -1.76 26.81
N LEU A 146 -4.48 -1.56 25.57
CA LEU A 146 -4.00 -2.29 24.38
C LEU A 146 -3.02 -1.39 23.64
N VAL A 147 -1.75 -1.77 23.64
CA VAL A 147 -0.73 -1.00 22.91
C VAL A 147 -0.69 -1.44 21.46
N PHE A 148 -0.85 -0.47 20.56
CA PHE A 148 -0.71 -0.65 19.13
C PHE A 148 0.75 -0.37 18.73
N LEU A 149 1.43 -1.40 18.21
CA LEU A 149 2.81 -1.50 17.67
C LEU A 149 3.96 -1.77 18.66
N ASP A 150 4.73 -2.84 18.35
CA ASP A 150 6.16 -3.06 18.64
C ASP A 150 6.74 -4.02 17.58
N ARG A 151 7.71 -3.53 16.79
CA ARG A 151 8.51 -4.37 15.89
C ARG A 151 9.73 -4.85 16.67
N LYS A 152 9.66 -6.04 17.27
CA LYS A 152 10.81 -6.62 17.99
C LYS A 152 12.06 -6.67 17.11
N ARG A 153 13.15 -6.10 17.65
CA ARG A 153 14.53 -6.21 17.14
C ARG A 153 14.92 -7.68 16.93
N ALA A 154 15.49 -7.99 15.76
CA ALA A 154 16.48 -9.06 15.64
C ALA A 154 17.86 -8.38 15.60
N ALA A 155 18.58 -8.47 16.70
CA ALA A 155 19.95 -7.98 16.82
C ALA A 155 20.92 -8.87 16.04
N ARG A 156 21.80 -8.26 15.25
CA ARG A 156 23.19 -8.73 15.09
C ARG A 156 24.09 -7.50 15.10
N GLY A 157 25.07 -7.56 15.99
CA GLY A 157 25.97 -6.48 16.34
C GLY A 157 26.95 -6.13 15.22
N GLY A 158 27.44 -4.90 15.32
CA GLY A 158 28.49 -4.34 14.49
C GLY A 158 28.70 -2.90 14.95
N VAL A 159 29.74 -2.70 15.73
CA VAL A 159 30.18 -1.42 16.28
C VAL A 159 30.44 -0.43 15.13
N LEU A 160 29.93 0.79 15.24
CA LEU A 160 30.36 1.95 14.44
C LEU A 160 31.04 2.97 15.38
N PRO A 161 32.13 3.64 14.95
CA PRO A 161 32.66 4.80 15.64
C PRO A 161 31.90 6.09 15.27
N GLN A 162 32.03 7.08 16.15
CA GLN A 162 31.33 8.37 16.14
C GLN A 162 31.97 9.45 15.23
N GLU A 163 31.21 10.54 15.08
CA GLU A 163 31.54 11.91 14.66
C GLU A 163 31.59 12.20 13.13
N GLY A 164 31.04 13.30 12.60
CA GLY A 164 30.43 14.46 13.27
C GLY A 164 29.77 15.48 12.32
N GLN A 165 29.24 16.53 12.97
CA GLN A 165 28.92 17.89 12.53
C GLN A 165 27.78 18.16 11.53
N GLN A 166 26.75 18.83 12.07
CA GLN A 166 25.71 19.60 11.42
C GLN A 166 26.26 20.87 10.74
N THR A 167 25.65 21.28 9.63
CA THR A 167 25.52 22.69 9.25
C THR A 167 24.14 22.96 8.62
N PRO A 168 23.64 24.22 8.66
CA PRO A 168 22.23 24.51 8.86
C PRO A 168 21.43 24.75 7.57
N GLY A 169 20.11 24.66 7.74
CA GLY A 169 19.11 24.84 6.69
C GLY A 169 19.16 26.22 6.02
N SER A 170 18.84 26.22 4.73
CA SER A 170 18.47 27.41 3.99
C SER A 170 16.96 27.41 3.74
N ASP A 171 16.37 28.49 4.23
CA ASP A 171 15.02 28.96 3.97
C ASP A 171 14.87 29.22 2.46
N ALA A 172 14.04 28.43 1.79
CA ALA A 172 13.73 28.64 0.37
C ALA A 172 12.35 29.29 0.27
N SER A 173 12.40 30.62 0.21
CA SER A 173 11.35 31.50 -0.28
C SER A 173 10.72 30.97 -1.57
N MET A 174 9.40 31.12 -1.66
CA MET A 174 8.59 30.83 -2.85
C MET A 174 9.10 31.61 -4.06
N THR A 175 9.99 30.98 -4.84
CA THR A 175 10.30 31.39 -6.21
C THR A 175 9.39 30.59 -7.13
N LYS A 176 8.67 31.27 -8.03
CA LYS A 176 7.87 30.63 -9.09
C LYS A 176 8.79 29.66 -9.85
N SER A 177 8.58 28.36 -9.70
CA SER A 177 9.46 27.35 -10.29
C SER A 177 9.31 27.37 -11.81
N ASN A 178 10.38 27.72 -12.52
CA ASN A 178 10.48 27.71 -13.98
C ASN A 178 10.63 26.29 -14.56
N GLY A 179 10.09 25.28 -13.86
CA GLY A 179 10.24 23.85 -14.16
C GLY A 179 8.93 23.23 -14.65
N PHE A 180 9.03 22.17 -15.45
CA PHE A 180 7.89 21.42 -15.95
C PHE A 180 7.17 20.72 -14.80
N GLU A 181 5.89 21.03 -14.65
CA GLU A 181 5.00 20.42 -13.66
C GLU A 181 4.06 19.42 -14.32
N TYR A 182 3.77 18.33 -13.62
CA TYR A 182 2.76 17.36 -14.02
C TYR A 182 1.87 16.99 -12.83
N VAL A 183 0.57 17.11 -13.00
CA VAL A 183 -0.41 16.64 -12.01
C VAL A 183 -0.97 15.30 -12.49
N ASN A 184 -0.68 14.24 -11.74
CA ASN A 184 -1.12 12.89 -12.11
C ASN A 184 -2.64 12.72 -11.93
N ARG A 185 -3.19 11.57 -12.34
CA ARG A 185 -4.64 11.27 -12.20
C ARG A 185 -5.14 11.26 -10.75
N LYS A 186 -4.23 11.18 -9.78
CA LYS A 186 -4.55 11.27 -8.35
C LYS A 186 -4.55 12.72 -7.86
N GLY A 187 -4.16 13.72 -8.65
CA GLY A 187 -4.00 15.10 -8.18
C GLY A 187 -2.73 15.32 -7.37
N LEU A 188 -1.74 14.42 -7.50
CA LEU A 188 -0.40 14.63 -6.97
C LEU A 188 0.44 15.37 -8.00
N ARG A 189 1.06 16.46 -7.55
CA ARG A 189 1.96 17.28 -8.35
C ARG A 189 3.37 16.71 -8.33
N TYR A 190 3.98 16.63 -9.51
CA TYR A 190 5.34 16.23 -9.75
C TYR A 190 6.07 17.34 -10.52
N PHE A 191 7.36 17.46 -10.26
CA PHE A 191 8.28 18.37 -10.91
C PHE A 191 9.32 17.57 -11.67
N LEU A 192 9.62 17.97 -12.90
CA LEU A 192 10.68 17.34 -13.68
C LEU A 192 12.03 17.92 -13.29
N CYS A 193 12.95 17.05 -12.89
CA CYS A 193 14.30 17.41 -12.50
C CYS A 193 15.33 16.62 -13.30
N GLU A 194 16.43 17.29 -13.64
CA GLU A 194 17.66 16.67 -14.08
C GLU A 194 18.53 16.33 -12.87
N THR A 195 18.96 15.08 -12.83
CA THR A 195 19.86 14.50 -11.84
C THR A 195 21.04 13.85 -12.56
N LYS A 196 22.06 13.42 -11.82
CA LYS A 196 23.20 12.68 -12.37
C LYS A 196 23.15 11.22 -11.93
N THR A 197 23.48 10.29 -12.83
CA THR A 197 23.72 8.89 -12.47
C THR A 197 25.01 8.76 -11.66
N LYS A 198 25.27 7.58 -11.06
CA LYS A 198 26.56 7.25 -10.43
C LYS A 198 27.76 7.44 -11.36
N THR A 199 27.52 7.36 -12.68
CA THR A 199 28.51 7.56 -13.75
C THR A 199 28.54 8.97 -14.32
N GLY A 200 27.81 9.92 -13.72
CA GLY A 200 27.79 11.34 -14.12
C GLY A 200 26.90 11.67 -15.31
N LYS A 201 26.21 10.69 -15.92
CA LYS A 201 25.32 10.92 -17.07
C LYS A 201 24.02 11.61 -16.61
N PRO A 202 23.42 12.48 -17.44
CA PRO A 202 22.16 13.13 -17.11
C PRO A 202 21.03 12.09 -17.03
N ARG A 203 20.24 12.18 -15.97
CA ARG A 203 19.05 11.36 -15.72
C ARG A 203 17.89 12.27 -15.35
N TYR A 204 16.80 12.17 -16.09
CA TYR A 204 15.58 12.93 -15.83
C TYR A 204 14.63 12.12 -14.95
N VAL A 205 14.11 12.74 -13.90
CA VAL A 205 13.19 12.12 -12.94
C VAL A 205 12.04 13.08 -12.61
N PHE A 206 10.85 12.53 -12.43
CA PHE A 206 9.74 13.26 -11.81
C PHE A 206 9.82 13.06 -10.30
N SER A 207 9.90 14.16 -9.54
CA SER A 207 9.88 14.13 -8.08
C SER A 207 8.74 14.98 -7.52
N ARG A 208 8.22 14.58 -6.37
CA ARG A 208 7.26 15.38 -5.59
C ARG A 208 7.96 16.37 -4.66
N GLU A 209 9.20 16.08 -4.32
CA GLU A 209 10.10 16.87 -3.50
C GLU A 209 11.36 17.04 -4.37
N PRO A 210 11.40 18.07 -5.23
CA PRO A 210 12.40 18.18 -6.29
C PRO A 210 13.80 18.17 -5.72
N THR A 211 14.61 17.21 -6.16
CA THR A 211 16.04 17.10 -5.90
C THR A 211 16.76 17.17 -7.24
N GLY A 212 17.63 18.17 -7.42
CA GLY A 212 18.31 18.43 -8.69
C GLY A 212 17.79 19.65 -9.44
N THR A 213 18.25 19.80 -10.68
CA THR A 213 18.01 21.01 -11.49
C THR A 213 16.63 20.94 -12.16
N PRO A 214 15.72 21.90 -11.94
CA PRO A 214 14.43 21.93 -12.63
C PRO A 214 14.59 22.00 -14.15
N VAL A 215 13.78 21.23 -14.88
CA VAL A 215 13.79 21.20 -16.35
C VAL A 215 12.46 21.75 -16.85
N ALA A 216 12.48 22.77 -17.71
CA ALA A 216 11.27 23.46 -18.18
C ALA A 216 10.44 22.69 -19.20
N THR A 217 11.04 21.73 -19.92
CA THR A 217 10.37 20.97 -21.00
C THR A 217 10.75 19.50 -20.98
N ILE A 218 9.88 18.64 -21.51
CA ILE A 218 10.18 17.21 -21.67
C ILE A 218 11.34 17.05 -22.68
N PRO A 219 12.40 16.29 -22.36
CA PRO A 219 13.49 16.03 -23.28
C PRO A 219 13.01 15.33 -24.56
N GLY A 220 13.61 15.67 -25.70
CA GLY A 220 13.27 15.08 -27.00
C GLY A 220 13.34 13.55 -26.98
N GLY A 221 12.36 12.88 -27.59
CA GLY A 221 12.26 11.42 -27.65
C GLY A 221 11.69 10.76 -26.39
N TYR A 222 11.27 11.54 -25.40
CA TYR A 222 10.56 11.06 -24.21
C TYR A 222 9.11 11.55 -24.18
N GLU A 223 8.29 10.80 -23.46
CA GLU A 223 6.92 11.16 -23.11
C GLU A 223 6.68 10.90 -21.62
N VAL A 224 5.69 11.58 -21.06
CA VAL A 224 5.24 11.34 -19.69
C VAL A 224 4.40 10.06 -19.65
N ALA A 225 4.73 9.18 -18.73
CA ALA A 225 3.96 7.98 -18.43
C ALA A 225 3.53 7.97 -16.97
N GLU A 226 2.30 7.55 -16.72
CA GLU A 226 1.76 7.37 -15.38
C GLU A 226 1.39 5.91 -15.15
N SER A 227 2.06 5.25 -14.20
CA SER A 227 1.72 3.87 -13.81
C SER A 227 0.31 3.76 -13.20
N VAL A 228 -0.22 2.54 -13.11
CA VAL A 228 -1.51 2.25 -12.45
C VAL A 228 -1.59 2.73 -11.00
N ASN A 229 -0.44 2.84 -10.32
CA ASN A 229 -0.32 3.34 -8.95
C ASN A 229 -0.14 4.85 -8.87
N GLY A 230 -0.12 5.57 -9.99
CA GLY A 230 0.02 7.03 -10.06
C GLY A 230 1.45 7.53 -9.95
N VAL A 231 2.46 6.67 -10.11
CA VAL A 231 3.85 7.12 -10.24
C VAL A 231 4.05 7.67 -11.63
N VAL A 232 4.55 8.89 -11.71
CA VAL A 232 4.86 9.61 -12.96
C VAL A 232 6.34 9.38 -13.29
N SER A 233 6.63 9.06 -14.54
CA SER A 233 7.99 8.82 -15.04
C SER A 233 8.11 9.25 -16.50
N LEU A 234 9.33 9.49 -16.98
CA LEU A 234 9.58 9.57 -18.41
C LEU A 234 9.82 8.17 -18.98
N ARG A 235 9.26 7.93 -20.16
CA ARG A 235 9.60 6.76 -20.99
C ARG A 235 9.95 7.21 -22.40
N LYS A 236 10.71 6.39 -23.12
CA LYS A 236 11.02 6.65 -24.53
C LYS A 236 9.74 6.58 -25.35
N ALA A 237 9.47 7.61 -26.14
CA ALA A 237 8.29 7.67 -27.01
C ALA A 237 8.29 6.48 -27.98
N GLY A 238 7.11 5.88 -28.23
CA GLY A 238 6.96 4.73 -29.11
C GLY A 238 7.63 3.43 -28.63
N SER A 239 8.06 3.34 -27.36
CA SER A 239 8.69 2.13 -26.84
C SER A 239 7.70 1.00 -26.53
N CYS A 240 6.39 1.27 -26.47
CA CYS A 240 5.36 0.27 -26.24
C CYS A 240 4.99 -0.42 -27.56
N GLN A 241 5.10 -1.75 -27.58
CA GLN A 241 4.79 -2.63 -28.70
C GLN A 241 3.43 -3.32 -28.55
N ILE A 242 2.80 -3.20 -27.37
CA ILE A 242 1.44 -3.66 -27.12
C ILE A 242 0.47 -2.67 -27.75
N ARG A 243 -0.51 -3.18 -28.49
CA ARG A 243 -1.53 -2.42 -29.22
C ARG A 243 -2.74 -2.12 -28.34
N GLU A 244 -3.53 -1.10 -28.68
CA GLU A 244 -4.71 -0.72 -27.88
C GLU A 244 -5.81 -1.80 -27.91
N GLU A 245 -5.98 -2.50 -29.03
CA GLU A 245 -6.90 -3.63 -29.15
C GLU A 245 -6.54 -4.78 -28.19
N GLU A 246 -5.26 -5.04 -27.95
CA GLU A 246 -4.78 -6.08 -27.03
C GLU A 246 -5.07 -5.72 -25.58
N ILE A 247 -4.88 -4.44 -25.23
CA ILE A 247 -5.28 -3.91 -23.94
C ILE A 247 -6.81 -4.06 -23.76
N ALA A 248 -7.58 -3.82 -24.81
CA ALA A 248 -9.03 -3.96 -24.80
C ALA A 248 -9.49 -5.40 -24.59
N VAL A 249 -8.78 -6.39 -25.15
CA VAL A 249 -9.04 -7.83 -24.94
C VAL A 249 -8.96 -8.18 -23.46
N VAL A 250 -7.85 -7.84 -22.80
CA VAL A 250 -7.65 -8.17 -21.38
C VAL A 250 -8.61 -7.38 -20.49
N LYS A 251 -8.88 -6.11 -20.81
CA LYS A 251 -9.90 -5.31 -20.11
C LYS A 251 -11.30 -5.94 -20.23
N SER A 252 -11.66 -6.45 -21.41
CA SER A 252 -12.95 -7.10 -21.65
C SER A 252 -13.05 -8.42 -20.88
N ALA A 253 -11.98 -9.22 -20.84
CA ALA A 253 -11.92 -10.43 -20.03
C ALA A 253 -12.11 -10.12 -18.52
N LEU A 254 -11.47 -9.07 -18.02
CA LEU A 254 -11.68 -8.61 -16.63
C LEU A 254 -13.12 -8.17 -16.37
N ALA A 255 -13.73 -7.43 -17.31
CA ALA A 255 -15.09 -6.91 -17.18
C ALA A 255 -16.15 -8.02 -17.09
N LYS A 256 -15.90 -9.21 -17.64
CA LYS A 256 -16.77 -10.40 -17.50
C LYS A 256 -16.87 -10.89 -16.04
N HIS A 257 -16.02 -10.42 -15.14
CA HIS A 257 -15.96 -10.89 -13.75
C HIS A 257 -16.25 -9.76 -12.75
N PRO A 258 -17.47 -9.66 -12.19
CA PRO A 258 -17.86 -8.59 -11.27
C PRO A 258 -17.01 -8.46 -9.99
N ARG A 259 -16.25 -9.50 -9.61
CA ARG A 259 -15.34 -9.48 -8.46
C ARG A 259 -14.00 -8.79 -8.78
N LEU A 260 -13.63 -8.71 -10.07
CA LEU A 260 -12.38 -8.12 -10.54
C LEU A 260 -12.47 -6.61 -10.80
N ARG A 261 -13.51 -5.94 -10.25
CA ARG A 261 -13.71 -4.47 -10.34
C ARG A 261 -12.53 -3.64 -9.83
N ARG A 262 -11.65 -4.25 -9.03
CA ARG A 262 -10.45 -3.62 -8.46
C ARG A 262 -9.16 -4.00 -9.20
N CYS A 263 -9.28 -4.51 -10.43
CA CYS A 263 -8.15 -4.76 -11.30
C CYS A 263 -7.89 -3.58 -12.24
N LYS A 264 -6.62 -3.37 -12.61
CA LYS A 264 -6.20 -2.44 -13.67
C LYS A 264 -5.21 -3.11 -14.59
N VAL A 265 -5.16 -2.65 -15.83
CA VAL A 265 -4.21 -3.12 -16.83
C VAL A 265 -3.24 -1.98 -17.15
N ASP A 266 -1.96 -2.32 -17.27
CA ASP A 266 -0.92 -1.44 -17.81
C ASP A 266 -0.22 -2.12 -18.97
N ALA A 267 0.23 -1.33 -19.94
CA ALA A 267 1.02 -1.81 -21.06
C ALA A 267 2.32 -1.02 -21.17
N ARG A 268 3.43 -1.74 -21.28
CA ARG A 268 4.77 -1.15 -21.39
C ARG A 268 5.69 -2.07 -22.17
N LYS A 269 6.49 -1.51 -23.08
CA LYS A 269 7.40 -2.32 -23.92
C LYS A 269 6.62 -3.47 -24.57
N ARG A 270 6.96 -4.72 -24.23
CA ARG A 270 6.35 -5.96 -24.71
C ARG A 270 5.42 -6.61 -23.68
N GLU A 271 5.14 -5.92 -22.58
CA GLU A 271 4.41 -6.47 -21.43
C GLU A 271 3.04 -5.81 -21.32
N LEU A 272 2.02 -6.63 -21.17
CA LEU A 272 0.68 -6.25 -20.71
C LEU A 272 0.48 -6.88 -19.33
N VAL A 273 0.34 -6.05 -18.30
CA VAL A 273 0.32 -6.50 -16.90
C VAL A 273 -1.02 -6.18 -16.27
N VAL A 274 -1.64 -7.20 -15.67
CA VAL A 274 -2.83 -7.06 -14.82
C VAL A 274 -2.39 -6.86 -13.39
N TYR A 275 -2.95 -5.84 -12.76
CA TYR A 275 -2.75 -5.52 -11.36
C TYR A 275 -4.05 -5.68 -10.60
N GLU A 276 -3.97 -6.27 -9.41
CA GLU A 276 -5.10 -6.42 -8.50
C GLU A 276 -4.87 -5.58 -7.24
N ALA A 277 -5.93 -4.93 -6.76
CA ALA A 277 -5.89 -4.28 -5.45
C ALA A 277 -6.03 -5.35 -4.38
N HIS A 278 -4.99 -5.54 -3.60
CA HIS A 278 -4.97 -6.62 -2.63
C HIS A 278 -5.76 -6.23 -1.38
N VAL A 279 -7.01 -6.70 -1.30
CA VAL A 279 -7.99 -6.30 -0.26
C VAL A 279 -8.45 -7.47 0.61
N GLU A 280 -7.93 -8.67 0.38
CA GLU A 280 -8.44 -9.88 1.04
C GLU A 280 -8.23 -9.85 2.56
N GLY A 281 -7.14 -9.25 3.04
CA GLY A 281 -6.91 -9.04 4.49
C GLY A 281 -7.94 -8.09 5.12
N LEU A 282 -8.48 -7.14 4.35
CA LEU A 282 -9.56 -6.27 4.78
C LEU A 282 -10.91 -7.01 4.82
N LYS A 283 -11.14 -7.96 3.91
CA LYS A 283 -12.36 -8.80 3.95
C LYS A 283 -12.38 -9.73 5.15
N GLN A 284 -11.23 -10.27 5.57
CA GLN A 284 -11.15 -11.03 6.81
C GLN A 284 -11.47 -10.17 8.03
N LEU A 285 -10.97 -8.92 8.10
CA LEU A 285 -11.35 -7.97 9.16
C LEU A 285 -12.86 -7.72 9.18
N ALA A 286 -13.49 -7.52 8.02
CA ALA A 286 -14.94 -7.32 7.91
C ALA A 286 -15.76 -8.54 8.39
N ARG A 287 -15.25 -9.77 8.22
CA ARG A 287 -15.90 -10.99 8.73
C ARG A 287 -15.85 -11.09 10.26
N VAL A 288 -14.90 -10.41 10.90
CA VAL A 288 -14.84 -10.41 12.36
C VAL A 288 -15.96 -9.54 12.95
N PHE A 289 -16.36 -8.45 12.28
CA PHE A 289 -17.33 -7.48 12.81
C PHE A 289 -18.29 -6.93 11.72
N PRO A 290 -19.56 -7.36 11.70
CA PRO A 290 -20.54 -6.85 10.73
C PRO A 290 -20.93 -5.39 11.00
N GLY A 291 -21.14 -4.60 9.94
CA GLY A 291 -21.62 -3.20 10.00
C GLY A 291 -20.59 -2.12 9.62
N ARG A 292 -19.35 -2.51 9.29
CA ARG A 292 -18.24 -1.61 8.91
C ARG A 292 -17.71 -1.84 7.50
N GLU A 293 -18.42 -2.63 6.71
CA GLU A 293 -18.02 -3.07 5.37
C GLU A 293 -17.76 -1.85 4.47
N ARG A 294 -18.65 -0.85 4.49
CA ARG A 294 -18.51 0.38 3.68
C ARG A 294 -17.25 1.18 4.04
N ALA A 295 -16.84 1.20 5.31
CA ALA A 295 -15.64 1.91 5.74
C ALA A 295 -14.38 1.17 5.27
N LEU A 296 -14.36 -0.16 5.40
CA LEU A 296 -13.27 -1.01 4.91
C LEU A 296 -13.19 -1.00 3.38
N GLU A 297 -14.32 -0.88 2.66
CA GLU A 297 -14.37 -0.70 1.21
C GLU A 297 -13.70 0.60 0.76
N ARG A 298 -13.89 1.72 1.48
CA ARG A 298 -13.20 2.99 1.18
C ARG A 298 -11.70 2.90 1.39
N VAL A 299 -11.25 2.16 2.41
CA VAL A 299 -9.81 1.88 2.62
C VAL A 299 -9.29 0.99 1.50
N ALA A 300 -10.06 -0.03 1.11
CA ALA A 300 -9.75 -0.95 0.03
C ALA A 300 -9.63 -0.25 -1.34
N ASP A 301 -10.41 0.81 -1.60
CA ASP A 301 -10.31 1.62 -2.83
C ASP A 301 -8.94 2.31 -2.96
N ASN A 302 -8.28 2.53 -1.83
CA ASN A 302 -6.97 3.15 -1.76
C ASN A 302 -5.82 2.14 -1.72
N ALA A 303 -6.10 0.83 -1.71
CA ALA A 303 -5.07 -0.20 -1.69
C ALA A 303 -4.05 -0.05 -2.84
N PRO A 304 -2.80 -0.48 -2.64
CA PRO A 304 -1.84 -0.51 -3.73
C PRO A 304 -2.22 -1.61 -4.72
N LEU A 305 -2.10 -1.29 -6.00
CA LEU A 305 -2.30 -2.26 -7.08
C LEU A 305 -1.01 -3.05 -7.25
N MET A 306 -1.10 -4.37 -7.14
CA MET A 306 0.04 -5.29 -7.21
C MET A 306 -0.06 -6.15 -8.46
N PRO A 307 1.04 -6.40 -9.18
CA PRO A 307 1.03 -7.19 -10.41
C PRO A 307 0.63 -8.65 -10.12
N VAL A 308 -0.39 -9.18 -10.77
CA VAL A 308 -0.83 -10.57 -10.53
C VAL A 308 -0.59 -11.47 -11.73
N LEU A 309 -0.78 -10.95 -12.94
CA LEU A 309 -0.71 -11.70 -14.19
C LEU A 309 -0.06 -10.81 -15.25
N ARG A 310 0.79 -11.38 -16.10
CA ARG A 310 1.47 -10.69 -17.20
C ARG A 310 1.34 -11.51 -18.47
N PHE A 311 1.07 -10.81 -19.57
CA PHE A 311 1.16 -11.32 -20.93
C PHE A 311 2.39 -10.66 -21.56
N LEU A 312 3.37 -11.46 -21.94
CA LEU A 312 4.59 -11.01 -22.59
C LEU A 312 4.50 -11.34 -24.07
N LEU A 313 4.56 -10.33 -24.92
CA LEU A 313 4.65 -10.50 -26.37
C LEU A 313 5.97 -11.20 -26.72
N ASP A 314 5.86 -12.44 -27.18
CA ASP A 314 6.97 -13.34 -27.45
C ASP A 314 7.32 -13.33 -28.94
N ASP A 315 6.33 -13.56 -29.81
CA ASP A 315 6.47 -13.50 -31.27
C ASP A 315 5.73 -12.29 -31.85
N ASP A 316 6.46 -11.38 -32.51
CA ASP A 316 5.87 -10.19 -33.12
C ASP A 316 5.13 -10.47 -34.44
N LYS A 317 5.53 -11.51 -35.17
CA LYS A 317 5.01 -11.86 -36.49
C LYS A 317 3.69 -12.60 -36.38
N GLU A 318 3.67 -13.67 -35.59
CA GLU A 318 2.48 -14.48 -35.33
C GLU A 318 1.62 -13.89 -34.19
N ARG A 319 2.13 -12.85 -33.52
CA ARG A 319 1.47 -12.15 -32.42
C ARG A 319 1.12 -13.06 -31.24
N MET A 320 2.10 -13.87 -30.84
CA MET A 320 1.97 -14.83 -29.74
C MET A 320 2.46 -14.25 -28.43
N PHE A 321 1.80 -14.65 -27.34
CA PHE A 321 2.11 -14.21 -26.00
C PHE A 321 2.48 -15.39 -25.11
N VAL A 322 3.39 -15.15 -24.17
CA VAL A 322 3.59 -16.01 -23.00
C VAL A 322 2.85 -15.41 -21.84
N ILE A 323 2.13 -16.23 -21.08
CA ILE A 323 1.45 -15.80 -19.87
C ILE A 323 2.21 -16.27 -18.62
N GLU A 324 2.36 -15.36 -17.67
CA GLU A 324 3.04 -15.61 -16.42
C GLU A 324 2.22 -15.07 -15.25
N ARG A 325 2.25 -15.79 -14.12
CA ARG A 325 1.69 -15.30 -12.85
C ARG A 325 2.77 -14.79 -11.92
N MET A 326 2.42 -13.80 -11.11
CA MET A 326 3.31 -13.30 -10.05
C MET A 326 3.34 -14.26 -8.86
N VAL A 327 4.54 -14.61 -8.43
CA VAL A 327 4.82 -15.35 -7.21
C VAL A 327 5.41 -14.39 -6.17
N TYR A 328 4.78 -14.34 -5.00
CA TYR A 328 5.18 -13.46 -3.90
C TYR A 328 5.98 -14.17 -2.79
N ARG A 329 6.16 -15.49 -2.88
CA ARG A 329 6.89 -16.32 -1.91
C ARG A 329 8.32 -16.60 -2.41
N GLY A 330 9.23 -16.94 -1.49
CA GLY A 330 10.62 -17.27 -1.83
C GLY A 330 11.37 -16.06 -2.40
N SER A 331 12.11 -16.27 -3.49
CA SER A 331 12.76 -15.19 -4.26
C SER A 331 11.77 -14.25 -4.95
N GLY A 332 10.50 -14.65 -5.03
CA GLY A 332 9.47 -13.98 -5.84
C GLY A 332 9.77 -14.03 -7.33
N GLY A 333 8.90 -13.40 -8.12
CA GLY A 333 9.09 -13.22 -9.57
C GLY A 333 7.91 -13.71 -10.40
N TRP A 334 8.16 -13.86 -11.69
CA TRP A 334 7.18 -14.35 -12.65
C TRP A 334 7.36 -15.85 -12.87
N HIS A 335 6.25 -16.59 -12.83
CA HIS A 335 6.19 -18.02 -13.13
C HIS A 335 5.40 -18.22 -14.41
N GLY A 336 6.01 -18.84 -15.42
CA GLY A 336 5.39 -19.14 -16.71
C GLY A 336 4.28 -20.18 -16.59
N LEU A 337 3.21 -19.98 -17.34
CA LEU A 337 2.05 -20.88 -17.34
C LEU A 337 1.82 -21.50 -18.72
N ASP A 338 1.72 -20.69 -19.77
CA ASP A 338 1.37 -21.15 -21.12
C ASP A 338 1.81 -20.13 -22.17
N GLY A 339 1.65 -20.47 -23.45
CA GLY A 339 1.87 -19.59 -24.59
C GLY A 339 0.79 -19.75 -25.66
N GLY A 340 0.41 -18.66 -26.32
CA GLY A 340 -0.69 -18.69 -27.29
C GLY A 340 -1.19 -17.31 -27.71
N PRO A 341 -2.28 -17.26 -28.49
CA PRO A 341 -2.99 -16.03 -28.81
C PRO A 341 -3.52 -15.34 -27.54
N LEU A 342 -3.48 -14.01 -27.52
CA LEU A 342 -3.83 -13.24 -26.33
C LEU A 342 -5.25 -13.51 -25.84
N GLU A 343 -6.21 -13.62 -26.76
CA GLU A 343 -7.63 -13.82 -26.48
C GLU A 343 -7.87 -15.13 -25.73
N GLU A 344 -7.24 -16.22 -26.19
CA GLU A 344 -7.36 -17.55 -25.57
C GLU A 344 -6.74 -17.57 -24.18
N LEU A 345 -5.55 -17.00 -24.04
CA LEU A 345 -4.88 -16.88 -22.74
C LEU A 345 -5.69 -16.01 -21.78
N ALA A 346 -6.25 -14.89 -22.24
CA ALA A 346 -7.07 -14.01 -21.42
C ALA A 346 -8.35 -14.72 -20.96
N GLU A 347 -9.05 -15.42 -21.85
CA GLU A 347 -10.25 -16.18 -21.50
C GLU A 347 -9.98 -17.30 -20.48
N ARG A 348 -8.88 -18.03 -20.68
CA ARG A 348 -8.53 -19.17 -19.83
C ARG A 348 -8.07 -18.75 -18.44
N TYR A 349 -7.20 -17.74 -18.33
CA TYR A 349 -6.47 -17.46 -17.10
C TYR A 349 -7.02 -16.29 -16.27
N VAL A 350 -7.62 -15.26 -16.89
CA VAL A 350 -8.12 -14.07 -16.15
C VAL A 350 -9.18 -14.45 -15.11
N ARG A 351 -10.00 -15.45 -15.41
CA ARG A 351 -11.06 -15.94 -14.51
C ARG A 351 -10.55 -16.47 -13.17
N HIS A 352 -9.27 -16.83 -13.08
CA HIS A 352 -8.65 -17.37 -11.87
C HIS A 352 -8.20 -16.26 -10.91
N ILE A 353 -8.00 -15.02 -11.36
CA ILE A 353 -7.57 -13.90 -10.51
C ILE A 353 -8.53 -13.76 -9.31
N GLY A 354 -7.97 -13.55 -8.11
CA GLY A 354 -8.73 -13.43 -6.87
C GLY A 354 -9.39 -14.73 -6.37
N ARG A 355 -9.02 -15.91 -6.91
CA ARG A 355 -9.50 -17.23 -6.45
C ARG A 355 -8.34 -18.11 -5.96
N GLU A 356 -8.63 -19.11 -5.13
CA GLU A 356 -7.62 -20.09 -4.69
C GLU A 356 -6.97 -20.84 -5.86
N SER A 357 -7.78 -21.20 -6.86
CA SER A 357 -7.30 -21.83 -8.11
C SER A 357 -6.21 -21.04 -8.83
N PHE A 358 -6.03 -19.74 -8.54
CA PHE A 358 -4.94 -18.94 -9.11
C PHE A 358 -3.55 -19.44 -8.67
N PHE A 359 -3.46 -19.92 -7.43
CA PHE A 359 -2.20 -20.36 -6.84
C PHE A 359 -1.82 -21.79 -7.27
N GLU A 360 -2.80 -22.53 -7.78
CA GLU A 360 -2.69 -23.90 -8.30
C GLU A 360 -2.31 -23.94 -9.78
N LEU A 361 -2.28 -22.79 -10.47
CA LEU A 361 -1.81 -22.71 -11.85
C LEU A 361 -0.32 -23.05 -11.89
N THR A 362 0.02 -24.18 -12.50
CA THR A 362 1.40 -24.67 -12.67
C THR A 362 1.86 -24.58 -14.10
#